data_AF-A0A829HD39-F1
#
_entry.id   AF-A0A829HD39-F1
#
_cell.length_a   1.000
_cell.length_b   1.000
_cell.length_c   1.000
_cell.angle_alpha   90.00
_cell.angle_beta   90.00
_cell.angle_gamma   90.00
#
_symmetry.space_group_name_H-M   'P 1'
#
loop_
_entity.id
_entity.type
_entity.pdbx_description
1 polymer ?
#
loop_
_entity_poly.entity_id
_entity_poly.type
_entity_poly.pdbx_seq_one_letter_code
_entity_poly.pdbx_strand_id
1 'polypeptide(L)'
;MGIINKYVMVIESDEPPQVFLNDTIPKVGKVIELKTEQLPNRVDAAWLQERFSISRKALIEKLRIFNRGTDTKHLYDPKEVIPILENFNVTSRRGAHRKK
;
A
#
# COMPACT_ATOMS: atom_id res chain seq x y z
N MET A 1 -26.06 -14.78 -16.52
CA MET A 1 -25.22 -14.07 -15.53
C MET A 1 -23.78 -14.27 -15.96
N GLY A 2 -23.15 -13.26 -16.57
CA GLY A 2 -21.82 -13.40 -17.18
C GLY A 2 -20.72 -13.53 -16.13
N ILE A 3 -19.77 -14.43 -16.36
CA ILE A 3 -18.61 -14.63 -15.49
C ILE A 3 -17.67 -13.43 -15.69
N ILE A 4 -17.42 -12.64 -14.65
CA ILE A 4 -16.45 -11.55 -14.68
C ILE A 4 -15.08 -12.15 -14.33
N ASN A 5 -14.16 -12.14 -15.30
CA ASN A 5 -12.77 -12.56 -15.08
C ASN A 5 -11.93 -11.35 -14.66
N LYS A 6 -11.22 -11.47 -13.54
CA LYS A 6 -10.26 -10.47 -13.07
C LYS A 6 -8.89 -10.77 -13.66
N TYR A 7 -8.29 -9.77 -14.31
CA TYR A 7 -6.93 -9.85 -14.87
C TYR A 7 -6.03 -8.82 -14.17
N VAL A 8 -4.77 -9.18 -13.93
CA VAL A 8 -3.72 -8.27 -13.44
C VAL A 8 -2.61 -8.26 -14.49
N MET A 9 -2.19 -7.08 -14.93
CA MET A 9 -1.10 -6.91 -15.88
C MET A 9 0.03 -6.10 -15.24
N VAL A 10 1.28 -6.48 -15.56
CA VAL A 10 2.49 -5.75 -15.19
C VAL A 10 3.08 -5.21 -16.49
N ILE A 11 3.35 -3.90 -16.53
CA ILE A 11 3.86 -3.21 -17.72
C ILE A 11 5.30 -2.79 -17.42
N GLU A 12 6.22 -3.21 -18.27
CA GLU A 12 7.60 -2.71 -18.29
C GLU A 12 7.70 -1.65 -19.40
N SER A 13 8.10 -0.44 -19.03
CA SER A 13 8.22 0.70 -19.94
C SER A 13 9.29 1.65 -19.41
N ASP A 14 10.05 2.26 -20.31
CA ASP A 14 11.07 3.25 -19.96
C ASP A 14 10.44 4.55 -19.41
N GLU A 15 9.23 4.87 -19.88
CA GLU A 15 8.42 5.98 -19.39
C GLU A 15 7.16 5.49 -18.65
N PRO A 16 6.66 6.23 -17.64
CA PRO A 16 5.44 5.86 -16.94
C PRO A 16 4.25 5.71 -17.90
N PRO A 17 3.49 4.59 -17.84
CA PRO A 17 2.35 4.38 -18.72
C PRO A 17 1.26 5.42 -18.43
N GLN A 18 0.81 6.10 -19.47
CA GLN A 18 -0.31 7.03 -19.39
C GLN A 18 -1.58 6.31 -19.84
N VAL A 19 -2.58 6.26 -18.97
CA VAL A 19 -3.86 5.62 -19.24
C VAL A 19 -4.96 6.63 -18.93
N PHE A 20 -5.75 6.96 -19.95
CA PHE A 20 -6.87 7.89 -19.83
C PHE A 20 -8.21 7.17 -19.93
N LEU A 21 -9.24 7.80 -19.37
CA LEU A 21 -10.60 7.31 -19.50
C LEU A 21 -10.98 7.30 -21.00
N ASN A 22 -11.62 6.22 -21.44
CA ASN A 22 -11.97 5.94 -22.83
C ASN A 22 -10.84 5.53 -23.76
N ASP A 23 -9.59 5.43 -23.29
CA ASP A 23 -8.52 4.84 -24.09
C ASP A 23 -8.85 3.40 -24.47
N THR A 24 -8.46 3.03 -25.70
CA THR A 24 -8.57 1.65 -26.18
C THR A 24 -7.20 1.01 -26.13
N ILE A 25 -7.01 0.08 -25.20
CA ILE A 25 -5.80 -0.72 -25.12
C ILE A 25 -5.94 -1.88 -26.12
N PRO A 26 -5.10 -1.98 -27.16
CA PRO A 26 -5.21 -3.01 -28.17
C PRO A 26 -5.26 -4.41 -27.56
N LYS A 27 -6.19 -5.26 -28.01
CA LYS A 27 -6.42 -6.63 -27.54
C LYS A 27 -6.85 -6.79 -26.07
N VAL A 28 -7.03 -5.70 -25.31
CA VAL A 28 -7.52 -5.72 -23.93
C VAL A 28 -8.93 -5.15 -23.84
N GLY A 29 -9.16 -3.97 -24.42
CA GLY A 29 -10.48 -3.33 -24.42
C GLY A 29 -10.42 -1.84 -24.10
N LYS A 30 -11.57 -1.28 -23.75
CA LYS A 30 -11.73 0.14 -23.46
C LYS A 30 -11.65 0.41 -21.95
N VAL A 31 -10.93 1.46 -21.58
CA VAL A 31 -10.87 1.94 -20.19
C VAL A 31 -12.19 2.61 -19.85
N ILE A 32 -13.04 1.90 -19.09
CA ILE A 32 -14.38 2.38 -18.68
C ILE A 32 -14.38 3.12 -17.34
N GLU A 33 -13.40 2.85 -16.49
CA GLU A 33 -13.31 3.42 -15.15
C GLU A 33 -11.85 3.43 -14.70
N LEU A 34 -11.38 4.55 -14.15
CA LEU A 34 -10.09 4.66 -13.48
C LEU A 34 -10.35 4.85 -11.99
N LYS A 35 -10.09 3.80 -11.20
CA LYS A 35 -10.12 3.89 -9.74
C LYS A 35 -8.71 4.16 -9.24
N THR A 36 -8.52 5.31 -8.61
CA THR A 36 -7.41 5.48 -7.66
C THR A 36 -7.79 4.70 -6.41
N GLU A 37 -6.93 3.81 -5.91
CA GLU A 37 -7.04 3.36 -4.53
C GLU A 37 -6.88 4.58 -3.63
N GLN A 38 -7.99 5.17 -3.23
CA GLN A 38 -7.99 6.24 -2.26
C GLN A 38 -7.59 5.61 -0.93
N LEU A 39 -6.32 5.77 -0.56
CA LEU A 39 -5.89 5.53 0.80
C LEU A 39 -6.80 6.35 1.73
N PRO A 40 -7.36 5.75 2.79
CA PRO A 40 -8.20 6.48 3.72
C PRO A 40 -7.46 7.70 4.26
N ASN A 41 -8.14 8.81 4.49
CA ASN A 41 -7.48 10.02 5.03
C ASN A 41 -6.79 9.76 6.38
N ARG A 42 -7.32 8.83 7.18
CA ARG A 42 -6.74 8.39 8.44
C ARG A 42 -6.97 6.89 8.63
N VAL A 43 -5.95 6.21 9.11
CA VAL A 43 -5.99 4.79 9.46
C VAL A 43 -5.54 4.59 10.89
N ASP A 44 -6.00 3.50 11.51
CA ASP A 44 -5.52 3.09 12.82
C ASP A 44 -4.33 2.12 12.70
N ALA A 45 -3.76 1.77 13.86
CA ALA A 45 -2.65 0.82 13.92
C ALA A 45 -3.06 -0.60 13.47
N ALA A 46 -4.35 -0.97 13.56
CA ALA A 46 -4.82 -2.29 13.16
C ALA A 46 -4.79 -2.44 11.64
N TRP A 47 -5.27 -1.42 10.92
CA TRP A 47 -5.23 -1.35 9.46
C TRP A 47 -3.81 -1.46 8.90
N LEU A 48 -2.84 -0.79 9.53
CA LEU A 48 -1.44 -0.89 9.12
C LEU A 48 -0.82 -2.26 9.46
N GLN A 49 -1.23 -2.86 10.58
CA GLN A 49 -0.76 -4.19 10.98
C GLN A 49 -1.18 -5.27 9.99
N GLU A 50 -2.39 -5.22 9.46
CA GLU A 50 -2.88 -6.14 8.42
C GLU A 50 -2.02 -6.09 7.15
N ARG A 51 -1.51 -4.90 6.79
CA ARG A 51 -0.76 -4.68 5.55
C ARG A 51 0.73 -5.02 5.66
N PHE A 52 1.36 -4.76 6.80
CA PHE A 52 2.82 -4.88 6.93
C PHE A 52 3.30 -6.09 7.75
N SER A 53 2.40 -6.85 8.36
CA SER A 53 2.74 -7.98 9.25
C SER A 53 3.72 -7.60 10.38
N ILE A 54 3.68 -6.34 10.82
CA ILE A 54 4.49 -5.80 11.93
C ILE A 54 3.65 -5.83 13.21
N SER A 55 4.26 -6.14 14.36
CA SER A 55 3.54 -6.10 15.63
C SER A 55 3.04 -4.68 15.95
N ARG A 56 1.83 -4.57 16.53
CA ARG A 56 1.23 -3.29 16.90
C ARG A 56 2.17 -2.43 17.76
N LYS A 57 2.90 -3.04 18.70
CA LYS A 57 3.87 -2.34 19.56
C LYS A 57 5.01 -1.71 18.76
N ALA A 58 5.61 -2.46 17.83
CA ALA A 58 6.68 -1.94 16.99
C ALA A 58 6.20 -0.82 16.06
N LEU A 59 4.96 -0.95 15.56
CA LEU A 59 4.32 0.05 14.72
C LEU A 59 4.07 1.37 15.46
N ILE A 60 3.52 1.29 16.68
CA ILE A 60 3.31 2.48 17.54
C ILE A 60 4.65 3.14 17.90
N GLU A 61 5.66 2.37 18.28
CA GLU A 61 6.96 2.93 18.66
C GLU A 61 7.62 3.68 17.49
N LYS A 62 7.54 3.12 16.28
CA LYS A 62 8.12 3.74 15.08
C LYS A 62 7.30 4.91 14.56
N LEU A 63 5.99 4.85 14.63
CA LEU A 63 5.11 5.89 14.11
C LEU A 63 4.71 6.92 15.16
N ARG A 64 5.26 6.86 16.37
CA ARG A 64 4.89 7.73 17.50
C ARG A 64 4.87 9.22 17.14
N ILE A 65 5.84 9.69 16.36
CA ILE A 65 5.97 11.08 15.93
C ILE A 65 4.88 11.48 14.92
N PHE A 66 4.35 10.51 14.18
CA PHE A 66 3.29 10.70 13.17
C PHE A 66 1.88 10.46 13.73
N ASN A 67 1.75 10.23 15.05
CA ASN A 67 0.45 10.06 15.67
C ASN A 67 -0.32 11.38 15.64
N ARG A 68 -1.44 11.39 14.91
CA ARG A 68 -2.39 12.50 14.84
C ARG A 68 -3.67 12.26 15.65
N GLY A 69 -3.66 11.22 16.49
CA GLY A 69 -4.74 10.86 17.40
C GLY A 69 -4.39 11.18 18.85
N THR A 70 -4.85 10.34 19.77
CA THR A 70 -4.56 10.42 21.21
C THR A 70 -3.63 9.28 21.63
N ASP A 71 -3.11 9.31 22.86
CA ASP A 71 -2.32 8.21 23.43
C ASP A 71 -3.11 6.88 23.50
N THR A 72 -4.44 6.97 23.59
CA THR A 72 -5.35 5.82 23.60
C THR A 72 -5.76 5.35 22.21
N LYS A 73 -5.83 6.26 21.23
CA LYS A 73 -6.23 5.96 19.85
C LYS A 73 -5.26 6.58 18.85
N HIS A 74 -4.34 5.75 18.39
CA HIS A 74 -3.34 6.14 17.41
C HIS A 74 -3.96 6.24 16.01
N LEU A 75 -3.81 7.41 15.38
CA LEU A 75 -4.31 7.68 14.03
C LEU A 75 -3.18 8.21 13.17
N TYR A 76 -3.07 7.67 11.97
CA TYR A 76 -1.97 7.97 11.04
C TYR A 76 -2.51 8.40 9.68
N ASP A 77 -1.78 9.27 9.01
CA ASP A 77 -1.98 9.52 7.58
C ASP A 77 -1.25 8.43 6.78
N PRO A 78 -1.96 7.57 6.02
CA PRO A 78 -1.33 6.48 5.27
C PRO A 78 -0.24 6.97 4.31
N LYS A 79 -0.41 8.16 3.73
CA LYS A 79 0.55 8.68 2.73
C LYS A 79 1.90 8.99 3.36
N GLU A 80 1.92 9.37 4.64
CA GLU A 80 3.16 9.64 5.37
C GLU A 80 3.78 8.35 5.94
N VAL A 81 2.96 7.44 6.48
CA VAL A 81 3.48 6.29 7.23
C VAL A 81 3.77 5.06 6.37
N ILE A 82 3.08 4.87 5.24
CA ILE A 82 3.31 3.72 4.34
C ILE A 82 4.77 3.69 3.82
N PRO A 83 5.33 4.78 3.26
CA PRO A 83 6.71 4.77 2.76
C PRO A 83 7.74 4.44 3.85
N ILE A 84 7.48 4.86 5.09
CA ILE A 84 8.35 4.59 6.25
C ILE A 84 8.31 3.10 6.59
N LEU A 85 7.11 2.52 6.63
CA LEU A 85 6.91 1.09 6.92
C LEU A 85 7.43 0.19 5.79
N GLU A 86 7.32 0.61 4.53
CA GLU A 86 7.87 -0.10 3.37
C GLU A 86 9.40 -0.19 3.46
N ASN A 87 10.08 0.93 3.72
CA ASN A 87 11.52 0.97 3.95
C ASN A 87 11.95 0.10 5.15
N PHE A 88 11.15 0.12 6.22
CA PHE A 88 11.40 -0.71 7.39
C PHE A 88 11.28 -2.22 7.07
N ASN A 89 10.26 -2.64 6.33
CA ASN A 89 10.06 -4.04 5.97
C ASN A 89 11.20 -4.56 5.07
N VAL A 90 11.74 -3.71 4.18
CA VAL A 90 12.93 -4.02 3.37
C VAL A 90 14.17 -4.24 4.24
N THR A 91 14.36 -3.45 5.31
CA THR A 91 15.49 -3.65 6.23
C THR A 91 15.33 -4.87 7.15
N SER A 92 14.12 -5.20 7.57
CA SER A 92 13.84 -6.37 8.44
C SER A 92 14.16 -7.70 7.75
N ARG A 93 13.97 -7.80 6.42
CA ARG A 93 14.28 -9.01 5.64
C ARG A 93 15.78 -9.26 5.43
N ARG A 94 16.65 -8.26 5.64
CA ARG A 94 18.11 -8.38 5.45
C ARG A 94 18.85 -9.02 6.63
N GLY A 95 18.15 -9.40 7.69
CA GLY A 95 18.75 -9.80 8.95
C GLY A 95 18.31 -11.16 9.51
N ALA A 96 17.90 -12.12 8.66
CA ALA A 96 17.83 -13.51 9.11
C ALA A 96 19.26 -14.00 9.38
N HIS A 97 19.76 -13.71 10.58
CA HIS A 97 21.04 -14.19 11.07
C HIS A 97 20.97 -15.72 11.03
N ARG A 98 21.62 -16.33 10.03
CA ARG A 98 21.77 -17.77 9.93
C ARG A 98 22.52 -18.19 11.19
N LYS A 99 21.83 -18.84 12.14
CA LYS A 99 22.48 -19.47 13.29
C LYS A 99 23.44 -20.51 12.72
N LYS A 100 24.75 -20.29 12.93
CA LYS A 100 25.74 -21.37 12.91
C LYS A 100 25.62 -22.17 14.20
#